data_AF-A0A2D8KE17-F1
#
_entry.id   AF-A0A2D8KE17-F1
#
_cell.length_a   1.000
_cell.length_b   1.000
_cell.length_c   1.000
_cell.angle_alpha   90.00
_cell.angle_beta   90.00
_cell.angle_gamma   90.00
#
_symmetry.space_group_name_H-M   'P 1'
#
loop_
_entity.id
_entity.type
_entity.pdbx_description
1 polymer ?
#
loop_
_entity_poly.entity_id
_entity_poly.type
_entity_poly.pdbx_seq_one_letter_code
_entity_poly.pdbx_strand_id
1 'polypeptide(L)'
;MRLIKILLPTITLFIIGCELYDNSELNPRDLDSNYTPGLVFDPSTNSTSIGAAAEFDVFVVAAENISGIHAQIAYDANRLTVTNVSTGDFFTDSVQTGTSSFFVYDDDPSAGILDINYFYMGNEVAKTGTGKVATILFNTKQSFNESILEITDNSELVDEDDVEVQILTFGSATVSSN
;
A
#
# COMPACT_ATOMS: atom_id res chain seq x y z
N MET A 1 7.30 -58.77 18.72
CA MET A 1 6.98 -57.55 19.49
C MET A 1 8.12 -56.51 19.60
N ARG A 2 9.31 -56.73 18.98
CA ARG A 2 10.43 -55.77 19.02
C ARG A 2 10.47 -54.76 17.85
N LEU A 3 9.87 -55.07 16.69
CA LEU A 3 9.84 -54.14 15.55
C LEU A 3 8.82 -52.99 15.72
N ILE A 4 7.72 -53.20 16.45
CA ILE A 4 6.65 -52.19 16.59
C ILE A 4 7.09 -50.99 17.44
N LYS A 5 8.11 -51.15 18.29
CA LYS A 5 8.64 -50.09 19.15
C LYS A 5 9.61 -49.15 18.45
N ILE A 6 10.17 -49.56 17.29
CA ILE A 6 11.07 -48.73 16.48
C ILE A 6 10.28 -47.99 15.39
N LEU A 7 9.14 -48.54 14.94
CA LEU A 7 8.31 -47.88 13.92
C LEU A 7 7.52 -46.67 14.45
N LEU A 8 7.18 -46.67 15.74
CA LEU A 8 6.35 -45.64 16.38
C LEU A 8 7.03 -44.26 16.50
N PRO A 9 8.33 -44.13 16.87
CA PRO A 9 8.98 -42.81 16.88
C PRO A 9 9.24 -42.26 15.48
N THR A 10 9.43 -43.11 14.46
CA THR A 10 9.73 -42.68 13.08
C THR A 10 8.51 -42.11 12.36
N ILE A 11 7.31 -42.61 12.66
CA ILE A 11 6.05 -42.09 12.10
C ILE A 11 5.66 -40.74 12.73
N THR A 12 6.10 -40.48 13.96
CA THR A 12 5.81 -39.22 14.67
C THR A 12 6.64 -38.05 14.13
N LEU A 13 7.81 -38.32 13.53
CA LEU A 13 8.66 -37.29 12.92
C LEU A 13 8.16 -36.82 11.55
N PHE A 14 7.28 -37.58 10.89
CA PHE A 14 6.75 -37.26 9.56
C PHE A 14 5.50 -36.37 9.55
N ILE A 15 4.85 -36.18 10.70
CA ILE A 15 3.62 -35.36 10.84
C ILE A 15 3.89 -33.92 11.28
N ILE A 16 5.13 -33.54 11.53
CA ILE A 16 5.52 -32.15 11.90
C ILE A 16 5.98 -31.34 10.66
N GLY A 17 5.98 -31.95 9.47
CA GLY A 17 6.54 -31.34 8.25
C GLY A 17 5.54 -30.56 7.38
N CYS A 18 4.40 -30.11 7.91
CA CYS A 18 3.44 -29.37 7.10
C CYS A 18 2.79 -28.23 7.87
N GLU A 19 3.62 -27.29 8.35
CA GLU A 19 3.17 -25.89 8.36
C GLU A 19 3.45 -25.38 6.94
N LEU A 20 2.39 -25.30 6.12
CA LEU A 20 2.45 -24.54 4.89
C LEU A 20 2.68 -23.08 5.31
N TYR A 21 3.86 -22.56 5.04
CA TYR A 21 4.19 -21.17 5.26
C TYR A 21 3.20 -20.33 4.42
N ASP A 22 2.24 -19.72 5.11
CA ASP A 22 1.26 -18.86 4.48
C ASP A 22 1.95 -17.54 4.11
N ASN A 23 2.30 -17.41 2.83
CA ASN A 23 2.95 -16.21 2.31
C ASN A 23 1.92 -15.12 1.96
N SER A 24 0.61 -15.39 2.06
CA SER A 24 -0.42 -14.38 1.75
C SER A 24 -0.37 -13.20 2.72
N GLU A 25 0.10 -13.42 3.96
CA GLU A 25 0.32 -12.34 4.94
C GLU A 25 1.56 -11.45 4.65
N LEU A 26 2.42 -11.79 3.68
CA LEU A 26 3.64 -11.01 3.40
C LEU A 26 3.50 -9.99 2.27
N ASN A 27 2.52 -10.15 1.38
CA ASN A 27 2.31 -9.19 0.30
C ASN A 27 1.22 -8.21 0.72
N PRO A 28 1.54 -6.92 0.97
CA PRO A 28 0.55 -5.94 1.40
C PRO A 28 -0.63 -5.77 0.44
N ARG A 29 -0.48 -6.21 -0.82
CA ARG A 29 -1.52 -6.13 -1.86
C ARG A 29 -2.48 -7.33 -1.88
N ASP A 30 -2.19 -8.40 -1.15
CA ASP A 30 -3.00 -9.63 -1.13
C ASP A 30 -4.01 -9.59 0.03
N LEU A 31 -4.99 -8.68 -0.08
CA LEU A 31 -6.04 -8.54 0.92
C LEU A 31 -7.14 -9.58 0.71
N ASP A 32 -7.64 -10.20 1.79
CA ASP A 32 -8.85 -11.01 1.72
C ASP A 32 -10.03 -10.17 1.20
N SER A 33 -10.94 -10.81 0.48
CA SER A 33 -12.15 -10.17 -0.07
C SER A 33 -13.02 -9.41 0.95
N ASN A 34 -12.96 -9.75 2.25
CA ASN A 34 -13.68 -9.03 3.31
C ASN A 34 -13.02 -7.69 3.70
N TYR A 35 -11.81 -7.43 3.20
CA TYR A 35 -10.98 -6.27 3.49
C TYR A 35 -10.69 -5.44 2.23
N THR A 36 -11.33 -5.77 1.10
CA THR A 36 -11.23 -5.02 -0.16
C THR A 36 -12.52 -4.24 -0.46
N PRO A 37 -12.43 -3.03 -1.02
CA PRO A 37 -11.20 -2.41 -1.51
C PRO A 37 -10.34 -1.80 -0.39
N GLY A 38 -9.05 -1.67 -0.65
CA GLY A 38 -8.09 -1.15 0.31
C GLY A 38 -7.03 -0.26 -0.34
N LEU A 39 -6.46 0.64 0.47
CA LEU A 39 -5.26 1.39 0.12
C LEU A 39 -4.10 0.87 0.97
N VAL A 40 -2.99 0.50 0.33
CA VAL A 40 -1.85 -0.15 1.01
C VAL A 40 -0.52 0.39 0.54
N PHE A 41 0.52 0.25 1.38
CA PHE A 41 1.91 0.49 0.99
C PHE A 41 2.56 -0.81 0.49
N ASP A 42 3.40 -0.71 -0.54
CA ASP A 42 4.32 -1.78 -0.94
C ASP A 42 5.71 -1.16 -1.24
N PRO A 43 6.78 -1.51 -0.51
CA PRO A 43 6.81 -2.47 0.59
C PRO A 43 6.12 -1.93 1.86
N SER A 44 5.75 -2.82 2.80
CA SER A 44 5.25 -2.41 4.12
C SER A 44 6.35 -2.02 5.11
N THR A 45 7.62 -2.31 4.78
CA THR A 45 8.77 -1.93 5.60
C THR A 45 9.93 -1.50 4.70
N ASN A 46 10.66 -0.46 5.08
CA ASN A 46 11.86 -0.02 4.38
C ASN A 46 12.91 0.53 5.36
N SER A 47 14.18 0.25 5.11
CA SER A 47 15.30 0.71 5.93
C SER A 47 16.30 1.42 5.03
N THR A 48 16.75 2.60 5.45
CA THR A 48 17.74 3.38 4.72
C THR A 48 18.75 4.03 5.67
N SER A 49 19.67 4.83 5.16
CA SER A 49 20.64 5.60 5.96
C SER A 49 20.21 7.04 6.13
N ILE A 50 20.75 7.73 7.15
CA ILE A 50 20.53 9.17 7.35
C ILE A 50 20.78 9.95 6.05
N GLY A 51 19.82 10.77 5.65
CA GLY A 51 19.88 11.61 4.45
C GLY A 51 19.47 10.90 3.15
N ALA A 52 19.36 9.57 3.14
CA ALA A 52 18.84 8.80 2.01
C ALA A 52 17.31 8.68 2.05
N ALA A 53 16.74 8.33 0.89
CA ALA A 53 15.30 8.12 0.70
C ALA A 53 14.92 6.66 1.00
N ALA A 54 13.79 6.47 1.66
CA ALA A 54 13.03 5.23 1.66
C ALA A 54 11.88 5.38 0.65
N GLU A 55 11.78 4.44 -0.29
CA GLU A 55 10.76 4.42 -1.34
C GLU A 55 9.57 3.57 -0.92
N PHE A 56 8.37 4.09 -1.13
CA PHE A 56 7.10 3.40 -0.90
C PHE A 56 6.14 3.65 -2.05
N ASP A 57 5.55 2.58 -2.57
CA ASP A 57 4.42 2.68 -3.49
C ASP A 57 3.11 2.63 -2.69
N VAL A 58 2.14 3.45 -3.08
CA VAL A 58 0.75 3.35 -2.62
C VAL A 58 -0.05 2.63 -3.69
N PHE A 59 -0.75 1.57 -3.30
CA PHE A 59 -1.63 0.78 -4.17
C PHE A 59 -3.08 0.92 -3.74
N VAL A 60 -3.97 0.95 -4.73
CA VAL A 60 -5.37 0.59 -4.53
C VAL A 60 -5.53 -0.89 -4.85
N VAL A 61 -6.28 -1.61 -4.01
CA VAL A 61 -6.47 -3.07 -4.10
C VAL A 61 -7.94 -3.37 -4.30
N ALA A 62 -8.25 -4.07 -5.40
CA ALA A 62 -9.58 -4.57 -5.75
C ALA A 62 -10.69 -3.50 -5.65
N ALA A 63 -10.40 -2.27 -6.10
CA ALA A 63 -11.42 -1.23 -6.25
C ALA A 63 -12.39 -1.58 -7.38
N GLU A 64 -13.65 -1.20 -7.21
CA GLU A 64 -14.70 -1.40 -8.20
C GLU A 64 -15.24 -0.05 -8.66
N ASN A 65 -15.23 0.16 -9.99
CA ASN A 65 -15.88 1.29 -10.64
C ASN A 65 -15.47 2.68 -10.08
N ILE A 66 -14.19 2.88 -9.79
CA ILE A 66 -13.70 4.17 -9.26
C ILE A 66 -13.18 5.08 -10.38
N SER A 67 -13.42 6.37 -10.24
CA SER A 67 -12.98 7.44 -11.15
C SER A 67 -12.01 8.42 -10.49
N GLY A 68 -11.93 8.39 -9.16
CA GLY A 68 -11.02 9.22 -8.37
C GLY A 68 -10.50 8.51 -7.12
N ILE A 69 -9.29 8.89 -6.72
CA ILE A 69 -8.60 8.44 -5.52
C ILE A 69 -8.02 9.67 -4.83
N HIS A 70 -8.39 9.89 -3.58
CA HIS A 70 -7.66 10.72 -2.63
C HIS A 70 -7.00 9.81 -1.59
N ALA A 71 -5.67 9.77 -1.56
CA ALA A 71 -4.91 9.06 -0.54
C ALA A 71 -4.21 10.07 0.36
N GLN A 72 -4.56 10.08 1.64
CA GLN A 72 -3.93 10.93 2.65
C GLN A 72 -2.99 10.10 3.51
N ILE A 73 -1.70 10.46 3.51
CA ILE A 73 -0.64 9.77 4.23
C ILE A 73 -0.16 10.65 5.40
N ALA A 74 -0.18 10.10 6.61
CA ALA A 74 0.43 10.70 7.78
C ALA A 74 1.86 10.17 8.01
N TYR A 75 2.77 11.05 8.41
CA TYR A 75 4.17 10.72 8.69
C TYR A 75 4.78 11.60 9.79
N ASP A 76 5.85 11.13 10.46
CA ASP A 76 6.59 11.96 11.44
C ASP A 76 7.50 12.96 10.73
N ALA A 77 7.01 14.20 10.58
CA ALA A 77 7.76 15.29 9.96
C ALA A 77 9.04 15.70 10.71
N ASN A 78 9.25 15.27 11.97
CA ASN A 78 10.55 15.47 12.63
C ASN A 78 11.62 14.50 12.12
N ARG A 79 11.21 13.35 11.58
CA ARG A 79 12.10 12.27 11.14
C ARG A 79 12.21 12.17 9.62
N LEU A 80 11.16 12.53 8.91
CA LEU A 80 11.03 12.35 7.47
C LEU A 80 10.72 13.67 6.76
N THR A 81 11.09 13.73 5.48
CA THR A 81 10.61 14.73 4.51
C THR A 81 10.21 14.01 3.24
N VAL A 82 9.07 14.37 2.67
CA VAL A 82 8.69 13.95 1.33
C VAL A 82 9.55 14.72 0.32
N THR A 83 10.35 14.02 -0.48
CA THR A 83 11.24 14.66 -1.48
C THR A 83 10.77 14.50 -2.90
N ASN A 84 9.98 13.47 -3.18
CA ASN A 84 9.36 13.26 -4.49
C ASN A 84 8.09 12.43 -4.33
N VAL A 85 7.10 12.76 -5.14
CA VAL A 85 5.89 11.95 -5.35
C VAL A 85 5.68 11.86 -6.85
N SER A 86 5.61 10.64 -7.38
CA SER A 86 5.36 10.39 -8.80
C SER A 86 4.13 9.53 -9.02
N THR A 87 3.41 9.84 -10.09
CA THR A 87 2.19 9.14 -10.51
C THR A 87 2.41 7.66 -10.74
N GLY A 88 1.48 6.85 -10.25
CA GLY A 88 1.38 5.43 -10.56
C GLY A 88 0.62 5.13 -11.86
N ASP A 89 0.42 3.86 -12.15
CA ASP A 89 -0.17 3.39 -13.39
C ASP A 89 -1.66 3.05 -13.29
N PHE A 90 -2.30 3.22 -12.12
CA PHE A 90 -3.68 2.80 -11.93
C PHE A 90 -4.63 3.43 -12.96
N PHE A 91 -4.66 4.75 -13.16
CA PHE A 91 -5.47 5.35 -14.22
C PHE A 91 -4.78 5.49 -15.58
N THR A 92 -3.62 4.84 -15.77
CA THR A 92 -3.05 4.72 -17.11
C THR A 92 -3.71 3.56 -17.84
N ASP A 93 -4.46 3.86 -18.89
CA ASP A 93 -4.90 2.84 -19.85
C ASP A 93 -4.67 3.34 -21.28
N SER A 94 -3.94 2.53 -22.04
CA SER A 94 -3.68 2.73 -23.47
C SER A 94 -4.94 2.63 -24.35
N VAL A 95 -6.03 2.04 -23.84
CA VAL A 95 -7.30 1.86 -24.57
C VAL A 95 -8.14 3.14 -24.58
N GLN A 96 -7.93 4.04 -23.62
CA GLN A 96 -8.72 5.26 -23.46
C GLN A 96 -8.07 6.45 -24.18
N THR A 97 -7.97 6.34 -25.50
CA THR A 97 -7.45 7.41 -26.36
C THR A 97 -8.27 8.69 -26.18
N GLY A 98 -7.74 9.68 -25.46
CA GLY A 98 -8.33 11.02 -25.31
C GLY A 98 -8.73 11.41 -23.89
N THR A 99 -8.80 10.47 -22.93
CA THR A 99 -9.07 10.77 -21.52
C THR A 99 -7.73 10.96 -20.80
N SER A 100 -7.46 12.18 -20.32
CA SER A 100 -6.28 12.43 -19.49
C SER A 100 -6.65 12.20 -18.03
N SER A 101 -5.97 11.28 -17.35
CA SER A 101 -5.97 11.26 -15.89
C SER A 101 -5.12 12.41 -15.36
N PHE A 102 -5.48 12.90 -14.19
CA PHE A 102 -4.81 14.00 -13.50
C PHE A 102 -4.25 13.47 -12.19
N PHE A 103 -3.00 13.83 -11.93
CA PHE A 103 -2.31 13.48 -10.71
C PHE A 103 -1.74 14.76 -10.10
N VAL A 104 -2.09 15.02 -8.84
CA VAL A 104 -1.60 16.16 -8.07
C VAL A 104 -1.39 15.72 -6.63
N TYR A 105 -0.39 16.28 -5.98
CA TYR A 105 -0.14 16.06 -4.56
C TYR A 105 0.17 17.39 -3.86
N ASP A 106 -0.08 17.42 -2.55
CA ASP A 106 0.29 18.53 -1.66
C ASP A 106 0.90 17.95 -0.37
N ASP A 107 2.06 18.46 0.03
CA ASP A 107 2.75 18.05 1.26
C ASP A 107 2.71 19.20 2.27
N ASP A 108 2.06 18.97 3.41
CA ASP A 108 2.12 19.86 4.57
C ASP A 108 3.10 19.29 5.62
N PRO A 109 4.39 19.68 5.56
CA PRO A 109 5.39 19.20 6.51
C PRO A 109 5.21 19.78 7.92
N SER A 110 4.31 20.75 8.12
CA SER A 110 3.97 21.25 9.46
C SER A 110 2.97 20.35 10.17
N ALA A 111 2.05 19.74 9.41
CA ALA A 111 1.09 18.75 9.88
C ALA A 111 1.64 17.30 9.80
N GLY A 112 2.62 17.05 8.94
CA GLY A 112 3.08 15.69 8.62
C GLY A 112 2.05 14.93 7.78
N ILE A 113 1.40 15.62 6.86
CA ILE A 113 0.33 15.10 6.01
C ILE A 113 0.71 15.29 4.54
N LEU A 114 0.60 14.22 3.76
CA LEU A 114 0.73 14.21 2.31
C LEU A 114 -0.61 13.81 1.70
N ASP A 115 -1.21 14.71 0.93
CA ASP A 115 -2.41 14.46 0.16
C ASP A 115 -2.04 14.13 -1.29
N ILE A 116 -2.56 13.02 -1.82
CA ILE A 116 -2.39 12.59 -3.21
C ILE A 116 -3.76 12.44 -3.84
N ASN A 117 -3.98 13.14 -4.96
CA ASN A 117 -5.19 13.04 -5.76
C ASN A 117 -4.86 12.48 -7.14
N TYR A 118 -5.54 11.41 -7.53
CA TYR A 118 -5.42 10.77 -8.84
C TYR A 118 -6.81 10.48 -9.39
N PHE A 119 -7.20 11.05 -10.52
CA PHE A 119 -8.57 10.93 -11.03
C PHE A 119 -8.67 11.16 -12.55
N TYR A 120 -9.77 10.72 -13.18
CA TYR A 120 -10.11 11.10 -14.55
C TYR A 120 -10.85 12.45 -14.59
N MET A 121 -10.65 13.23 -15.66
CA MET A 121 -11.47 14.41 -15.95
C MET A 121 -12.46 14.12 -17.08
N GLY A 122 -13.74 14.42 -16.84
CA GLY A 122 -14.82 14.23 -17.80
C GLY A 122 -15.68 13.01 -17.48
N ASN A 123 -16.75 12.84 -18.25
CA ASN A 123 -17.78 11.85 -17.97
C ASN A 123 -17.34 10.44 -18.44
N GLU A 124 -17.81 9.42 -17.71
CA GLU A 124 -17.93 8.01 -18.14
C GLU A 124 -16.67 7.14 -18.09
N VAL A 125 -15.67 7.49 -17.26
CA VAL A 125 -14.48 6.65 -17.12
C VAL A 125 -14.25 6.24 -15.68
N ALA A 126 -14.67 5.02 -15.39
CA ALA A 126 -14.35 4.31 -14.16
C ALA A 126 -13.40 3.14 -14.44
N LYS A 127 -12.60 2.78 -13.43
CA LYS A 127 -11.69 1.64 -13.48
C LYS A 127 -11.90 0.73 -12.28
N THR A 128 -11.83 -0.57 -12.56
CA THR A 128 -11.87 -1.64 -11.56
C THR A 128 -10.51 -2.33 -11.54
N GLY A 129 -10.04 -2.69 -10.34
CA GLY A 129 -8.91 -3.58 -10.14
C GLY A 129 -7.93 -3.11 -9.06
N THR A 130 -6.73 -3.66 -9.16
CA THR A 130 -5.59 -3.34 -8.30
C THR A 130 -4.51 -2.66 -9.14
N GLY A 131 -3.88 -1.61 -8.62
CA GLY A 131 -2.76 -0.97 -9.30
C GLY A 131 -2.15 0.18 -8.51
N LYS A 132 -1.06 0.72 -9.03
CA LYS A 132 -0.28 1.72 -8.31
C LYS A 132 -0.91 3.09 -8.43
N VAL A 133 -1.10 3.75 -7.30
CA VAL A 133 -1.57 5.14 -7.21
C VAL A 133 -0.39 6.10 -7.31
N ALA A 134 0.66 5.88 -6.51
CA ALA A 134 1.82 6.74 -6.45
C ALA A 134 3.08 6.00 -5.99
N THR A 135 4.24 6.57 -6.29
CA THR A 135 5.53 6.25 -5.64
C THR A 135 5.97 7.48 -4.85
N ILE A 136 6.33 7.30 -3.57
CA ILE A 136 6.71 8.35 -2.63
C ILE A 136 8.13 8.09 -2.13
N LEU A 137 8.96 9.14 -2.13
CA LEU A 137 10.29 9.12 -1.53
C LEU A 137 10.29 9.90 -0.21
N PHE A 138 10.50 9.19 0.90
CA PHE A 138 10.68 9.77 2.23
C PHE A 138 12.17 9.84 2.58
N ASN A 139 12.78 11.02 2.57
CA ASN A 139 14.15 11.20 3.05
C ASN A 139 14.20 11.21 4.57
N THR A 140 15.17 10.49 5.13
CA THR A 140 15.38 10.43 6.58
C THR A 140 16.27 11.58 7.07
N LYS A 141 15.87 12.24 8.15
CA LYS A 141 16.56 13.41 8.74
C LYS A 141 17.59 13.03 9.80
N GLN A 142 17.38 11.91 10.47
CA GLN A 142 18.16 11.44 11.61
C GLN A 142 18.03 9.91 11.72
N SER A 143 18.84 9.29 12.57
CA SER A 143 18.67 7.87 12.90
C SER A 143 17.49 7.68 13.86
N PHE A 144 16.73 6.61 13.63
CA PHE A 144 15.63 6.17 14.47
C PHE A 144 15.36 4.68 14.21
N ASN A 145 14.91 3.98 15.26
CA ASN A 145 14.61 2.55 15.15
C ASN A 145 13.42 2.29 14.22
N GLU A 146 12.36 3.08 14.34
CA GLU A 146 11.12 2.92 13.58
C GLU A 146 10.31 4.21 13.54
N SER A 147 9.72 4.54 12.39
CA SER A 147 8.70 5.57 12.19
C SER A 147 7.57 4.97 11.35
N ILE A 148 6.33 5.24 11.71
CA ILE A 148 5.15 4.72 11.00
C ILE A 148 4.73 5.72 9.92
N LEU A 149 4.34 5.18 8.76
CA LEU A 149 3.55 5.84 7.73
C LEU A 149 2.14 5.25 7.78
N GLU A 150 1.12 6.08 7.77
CA GLU A 150 -0.28 5.63 7.84
C GLU A 150 -1.07 6.22 6.68
N ILE A 151 -1.78 5.38 5.93
CA ILE A 151 -2.88 5.87 5.11
C ILE A 151 -4.04 6.13 6.07
N THR A 152 -4.55 7.35 6.08
CA THR A 152 -5.56 7.79 7.06
C THR A 152 -6.98 7.53 6.56
N ASP A 153 -7.93 7.57 7.50
CA ASP A 153 -9.37 7.45 7.24
C ASP A 153 -9.98 8.69 6.56
N ASN A 154 -9.20 9.76 6.37
CA ASN A 154 -9.58 10.89 5.52
C ASN A 154 -9.36 10.61 4.02
N SER A 155 -8.84 9.43 3.65
CA SER A 155 -8.70 9.01 2.26
C SER A 155 -10.05 8.65 1.65
N GLU A 156 -10.20 8.82 0.35
CA GLU A 156 -11.46 8.64 -0.36
C GLU A 156 -11.25 7.91 -1.70
N LEU A 157 -12.19 7.03 -2.04
CA LEU A 157 -12.40 6.55 -3.40
C LEU A 157 -13.75 7.07 -3.87
N VAL A 158 -13.87 7.52 -5.11
CA VAL A 158 -15.14 7.99 -5.67
C VAL A 158 -15.40 7.35 -7.03
N ASP A 159 -16.67 7.14 -7.36
CA ASP A 159 -17.12 6.75 -8.70
C ASP A 159 -17.18 7.95 -9.67
N GLU A 160 -17.75 7.76 -10.86
CA GLU A 160 -17.88 8.80 -11.89
C GLU A 160 -18.85 9.95 -11.53
N ASP A 161 -19.75 9.73 -10.57
CA ASP A 161 -20.74 10.69 -10.12
C ASP A 161 -20.29 11.41 -8.83
N ASP A 162 -19.02 11.26 -8.44
CA ASP A 162 -18.45 11.77 -7.19
C ASP A 162 -19.13 11.17 -5.94
N VAL A 163 -19.59 9.92 -6.07
CA VAL A 163 -20.15 9.16 -4.95
C VAL A 163 -19.06 8.31 -4.33
N GLU A 164 -18.90 8.44 -3.01
CA GLU A 164 -17.92 7.69 -2.24
C GLU A 164 -18.10 6.16 -2.41
N VAL A 165 -16.99 5.49 -2.71
CA VAL A 165 -16.83 4.04 -2.70
C VAL A 165 -16.08 3.66 -1.43
N GLN A 166 -16.70 2.83 -0.61
CA GLN A 166 -16.18 2.47 0.72
C GLN A 166 -14.77 1.86 0.65
N ILE A 167 -13.84 2.37 1.45
CA ILE A 167 -12.54 1.73 1.73
C ILE A 167 -12.67 0.85 2.97
N LEU A 168 -12.26 -0.41 2.88
CA LEU A 168 -12.29 -1.37 4.00
C LEU A 168 -10.93 -1.51 4.70
N THR A 169 -9.84 -1.19 4.02
CA THR A 169 -8.48 -1.28 4.58
C THR A 169 -7.68 -0.02 4.31
N PHE A 170 -7.12 0.53 5.38
CA PHE A 170 -6.14 1.60 5.36
C PHE A 170 -4.80 1.05 5.85
N GLY A 171 -3.84 0.92 4.93
CA GLY A 171 -2.55 0.31 5.19
C GLY A 171 -1.61 1.22 6.00
N SER A 172 -0.65 0.59 6.66
CA SER A 172 0.48 1.26 7.29
C SER A 172 1.80 0.66 6.83
N ALA A 173 2.88 1.42 6.96
CA ALA A 173 4.22 0.96 6.69
C ALA A 173 5.20 1.49 7.74
N THR A 174 6.37 0.86 7.83
CA THR A 174 7.42 1.29 8.75
C THR A 174 8.70 1.66 8.03
N VAL A 175 9.30 2.75 8.48
CA VAL A 175 10.60 3.24 8.03
C VAL A 175 11.59 3.14 9.18
N SER A 176 12.83 2.78 8.90
CA SER A 176 13.94 2.87 9.85
C SER A 176 15.16 3.56 9.22
N SER A 177 15.99 4.19 10.07
CA SER A 177 17.19 4.89 9.61
C SER A 177 18.39 4.64 10.53
N ASN A 178 19.49 4.17 9.94
CA ASN A 178 20.76 3.90 10.63
C ASN A 178 21.84 4.94 10.31
#